data_AF-A0AAU6ZQ53-F1
#
_entry.id   AF-A0AAU6ZQ53-F1
#
_cell.length_a   1.000
_cell.length_b   1.000
_cell.length_c   1.000
_cell.angle_alpha   90.00
_cell.angle_beta   90.00
_cell.angle_gamma   90.00
#
_symmetry.space_group_name_H-M   'P 1'
#
loop_
_entity.id
_entity.type
_entity.pdbx_description
1 polymer ?
#
loop_
_entity_poly.entity_id
_entity_poly.type
_entity_poly.pdbx_seq_one_letter_code
_entity_poly.pdbx_strand_id
1 'polypeptide(L)'
;MNANPALKPKVATPLLIVASAATILFAAVMPTLRPGSILLQWMLVAVALAGLVIILFWVHRVHRQRGWQASADSRWNALERAKRDHGTTTEITVLSVDGLQPTGSWITIKWNHFDHVQAAWIEALSEPIWPGSVLLISPDPAQVRPGSPWPATYRITGDRVLAWAPLV
;
A
#
# COMPACT_ATOMS: atom_id res chain seq x y z
N MET A 1 -6.04 -15.70 -1.75
CA MET A 1 -4.82 -14.90 -1.48
C MET A 1 -5.27 -13.52 -1.04
N ASN A 2 -5.22 -13.22 0.26
CA ASN A 2 -5.57 -11.89 0.76
C ASN A 2 -4.48 -10.91 0.28
N ALA A 3 -4.84 -9.99 -0.60
CA ALA A 3 -3.91 -8.98 -1.09
C ALA A 3 -3.48 -8.11 0.10
N ASN A 4 -2.17 -7.97 0.31
CA ASN A 4 -1.61 -7.14 1.36
C ASN A 4 -2.12 -5.68 1.17
N PRO A 5 -3.00 -5.18 2.05
CA PRO A 5 -3.56 -3.84 1.92
C PRO A 5 -2.51 -2.75 2.15
N ALA A 6 -1.31 -3.09 2.65
CA ALA A 6 -0.20 -2.14 2.79
C ALA A 6 0.62 -1.95 1.52
N LEU A 7 0.45 -2.79 0.49
CA LEU A 7 1.18 -2.63 -0.77
C LEU A 7 0.39 -1.76 -1.75
N LYS A 8 0.96 -0.61 -2.10
CA LYS A 8 0.45 0.27 -3.14
C LYS A 8 0.37 -0.46 -4.49
N PRO A 9 -0.80 -0.49 -5.15
CA PRO A 9 -0.90 -1.07 -6.48
C PRO A 9 -0.04 -0.25 -7.46
N LYS A 10 1.01 -0.86 -8.01
CA LYS A 10 1.85 -0.22 -9.03
C LYS A 10 0.99 0.05 -10.27
N VAL A 11 0.89 1.29 -10.72
CA VAL A 11 0.27 1.65 -12.00
C VAL A 11 1.36 2.24 -12.89
N ALA A 12 1.47 1.74 -14.12
CA ALA A 12 2.42 2.26 -15.09
C ALA A 12 2.10 3.72 -15.44
N THR A 13 3.14 4.47 -15.80
CA THR A 13 3.15 5.93 -15.94
C THR A 13 1.98 6.45 -16.79
N PRO A 14 1.22 7.46 -16.33
CA PRO A 14 0.02 7.97 -17.02
C PRO A 14 0.29 8.49 -18.44
N LEU A 15 1.53 8.84 -18.76
CA LEU A 15 1.95 9.27 -20.09
C LEU A 15 1.80 8.18 -21.16
N LEU A 16 2.08 6.92 -20.78
CA LEU A 16 1.96 5.77 -21.67
C LEU A 16 0.47 5.45 -21.97
N ILE A 17 -0.41 5.83 -21.04
CA ILE A 17 -1.88 5.68 -21.15
C ILE A 17 -2.43 6.63 -22.21
N VAL A 18 -2.06 7.91 -22.14
CA VAL A 18 -2.51 8.92 -23.12
C VAL A 18 -1.92 8.62 -24.50
N ALA A 19 -0.64 8.24 -24.58
CA ALA A 19 0.01 7.94 -25.85
C ALA A 19 -0.59 6.70 -26.55
N SER A 20 -0.86 5.63 -25.81
CA SER A 20 -1.47 4.41 -26.39
C SER A 20 -2.91 4.63 -26.82
N ALA A 21 -3.73 5.30 -25.99
CA ALA A 21 -5.11 5.62 -26.34
C ALA A 21 -5.20 6.57 -27.55
N ALA A 22 -4.37 7.62 -27.59
CA ALA A 22 -4.33 8.55 -28.71
C ALA A 22 -3.88 7.86 -30.01
N THR A 23 -2.91 6.94 -29.95
CA THR A 23 -2.43 6.19 -31.11
C THR A 23 -3.52 5.27 -31.68
N ILE A 24 -4.27 4.57 -30.82
CA ILE A 24 -5.37 3.69 -31.23
C ILE A 24 -6.51 4.51 -31.87
N LEU A 25 -6.86 5.65 -31.26
CA LEU A 25 -7.91 6.53 -31.78
C LEU A 25 -7.50 7.11 -33.15
N PHE A 26 -6.26 7.55 -33.29
CA PHE A 26 -5.73 8.10 -34.54
C PHE A 26 -5.68 7.05 -35.65
N ALA A 27 -5.27 5.82 -35.31
CA ALA A 27 -5.26 4.68 -36.24
C ALA A 27 -6.67 4.25 -36.68
N ALA A 28 -7.70 4.47 -35.84
CA ALA A 28 -9.10 4.17 -36.17
C ALA A 28 -9.78 5.29 -37.00
N VAL A 29 -9.37 6.55 -36.84
CA VAL A 29 -9.99 7.70 -37.55
C VAL A 29 -9.39 7.93 -38.93
N MET A 30 -8.09 7.68 -39.12
CA MET A 30 -7.45 7.90 -40.42
C MET A 30 -8.05 7.09 -41.61
N PRO A 31 -8.49 5.83 -41.43
CA PRO A 31 -9.05 5.05 -42.53
C PRO A 31 -10.52 5.38 -42.85
N THR A 32 -11.30 5.92 -41.91
CA THR A 32 -12.73 6.26 -42.13
C THR A 32 -12.93 7.46 -43.03
N LEU A 33 -11.90 8.28 -43.21
CA LEU A 33 -11.88 9.43 -44.13
C LEU A 33 -11.76 9.01 -45.61
N ARG A 34 -11.61 7.70 -45.90
CA ARG A 34 -11.59 7.15 -47.26
C ARG A 34 -12.74 6.17 -47.46
N PRO A 35 -13.48 6.23 -48.59
CA PRO A 35 -14.44 5.18 -48.92
C PRO A 35 -13.68 3.86 -49.12
N GLY A 36 -13.89 2.92 -48.21
CA GLY A 36 -13.08 1.70 -48.10
C GLY A 36 -13.94 0.43 -48.08
N SER A 37 -13.31 -0.70 -48.45
CA SER A 37 -13.91 -2.02 -48.52
C SER A 37 -14.45 -2.52 -47.17
N ILE A 38 -15.37 -3.49 -47.20
CA ILE A 38 -15.94 -4.17 -46.01
C ILE A 38 -14.85 -4.66 -45.04
N LEU A 39 -13.70 -5.10 -45.56
CA LEU A 39 -12.58 -5.58 -44.74
C LEU A 39 -11.96 -4.45 -43.88
N LEU A 40 -11.94 -3.22 -44.38
CA LEU A 40 -11.50 -2.04 -43.64
C LEU A 40 -12.49 -1.71 -42.49
N GLN A 41 -13.79 -1.85 -42.73
CA GLN A 41 -14.83 -1.64 -41.71
C GLN A 41 -14.70 -2.62 -40.54
N TRP A 42 -14.46 -3.91 -40.83
CA TRP A 42 -14.25 -4.91 -39.79
C TRP A 42 -12.95 -4.70 -39.01
N MET A 43 -11.87 -4.26 -39.66
CA MET A 43 -10.63 -3.88 -38.97
C MET A 43 -10.85 -2.73 -38.00
N LEU A 44 -11.63 -1.72 -38.39
CA LEU A 44 -11.97 -0.58 -37.52
C LEU A 44 -12.78 -1.02 -36.30
N VAL A 45 -13.76 -1.90 -36.49
CA VAL A 45 -14.53 -2.47 -35.38
C VAL A 45 -13.63 -3.26 -34.44
N ALA A 46 -12.72 -4.08 -34.97
CA ALA A 46 -11.78 -4.84 -34.15
C ALA A 46 -10.84 -3.94 -33.33
N VAL A 47 -10.32 -2.86 -33.95
CA VAL A 47 -9.46 -1.87 -33.26
C VAL A 47 -10.25 -1.10 -32.20
N ALA A 48 -11.49 -0.69 -32.50
CA ALA A 48 -12.36 -0.03 -31.55
C ALA A 48 -12.68 -0.94 -30.34
N LEU A 49 -12.95 -2.23 -30.59
CA LEU A 49 -13.21 -3.21 -29.54
C LEU A 49 -11.96 -3.43 -28.67
N ALA A 50 -10.78 -3.56 -29.29
CA ALA A 50 -9.52 -3.69 -28.57
C ALA A 50 -9.21 -2.44 -27.72
N GLY A 51 -9.45 -1.24 -28.26
CA GLY A 51 -9.34 0.01 -27.53
C GLY A 51 -10.28 0.08 -26.32
N LEU A 52 -11.53 -0.35 -26.49
CA LEU A 52 -12.51 -0.41 -25.40
C LEU A 52 -12.05 -1.34 -24.27
N VAL A 53 -11.56 -2.53 -24.59
CA VAL A 53 -11.04 -3.50 -23.59
C VAL A 53 -9.87 -2.91 -22.82
N ILE A 54 -8.94 -2.23 -23.52
CA ILE A 54 -7.80 -1.56 -22.90
C ILE A 54 -8.29 -0.45 -21.95
N ILE A 55 -9.22 0.41 -22.39
CA ILE A 55 -9.79 1.47 -21.56
C ILE A 55 -10.45 0.89 -20.29
N LEU A 56 -11.29 -0.13 -20.43
CA LEU A 56 -11.96 -0.77 -19.28
C LEU A 56 -10.97 -1.37 -18.29
N PHE A 57 -9.91 -2.03 -18.77
CA PHE A 57 -8.84 -2.56 -17.94
C PHE A 57 -8.16 -1.45 -17.12
N TRP A 58 -7.88 -0.30 -17.75
CA TRP A 58 -7.26 0.83 -17.08
C TRP A 58 -8.20 1.53 -16.09
N VAL A 59 -9.47 1.75 -16.46
CA VAL A 59 -10.49 2.31 -15.56
C VAL A 59 -10.57 1.47 -14.28
N HIS A 60 -10.65 0.15 -14.42
CA HIS A 60 -10.64 -0.76 -13.28
C HIS A 60 -9.38 -0.62 -12.41
N ARG A 61 -8.20 -0.52 -13.05
CA ARG A 61 -6.93 -0.35 -12.34
C ARG A 61 -6.83 0.98 -11.60
N VAL A 62 -7.29 2.08 -12.21
CA VAL A 62 -7.33 3.42 -11.60
C VAL A 62 -8.31 3.46 -10.44
N HIS A 63 -9.50 2.87 -10.58
CA HIS A 63 -10.46 2.78 -9.48
C HIS A 63 -9.88 2.01 -8.29
N ARG A 64 -9.19 0.89 -8.54
CA ARG A 64 -8.48 0.15 -7.48
C ARG A 64 -7.42 0.99 -6.79
N GLN A 65 -6.61 1.74 -7.54
CA GLN A 65 -5.60 2.62 -6.97
C GLN A 65 -6.22 3.73 -6.10
N ARG A 66 -7.28 4.39 -6.58
CA ARG A 66 -7.97 5.44 -5.82
C ARG A 66 -8.61 4.90 -4.55
N GLY A 67 -9.23 3.72 -4.63
CA GLY A 67 -9.79 3.04 -3.45
C GLY A 67 -8.72 2.68 -2.41
N TRP A 68 -7.56 2.21 -2.88
CA TRP A 68 -6.41 1.98 -2.01
C TRP A 68 -5.89 3.28 -1.37
N GLN A 69 -5.73 4.35 -2.14
CA GLN A 69 -5.29 5.66 -1.63
C GLN A 69 -6.23 6.20 -0.57
N ALA A 70 -7.54 6.23 -0.82
CA ALA A 70 -8.52 6.67 0.15
C ALA A 70 -8.47 5.85 1.46
N SER A 71 -8.22 4.53 1.34
CA SER A 71 -8.06 3.65 2.50
C SER A 71 -6.76 3.94 3.25
N ALA A 72 -5.65 4.12 2.54
CA ALA A 72 -4.35 4.48 3.12
C ALA A 72 -4.41 5.83 3.84
N ASP A 73 -5.02 6.84 3.21
CA ASP A 73 -5.22 8.17 3.79
C ASP A 73 -6.08 8.09 5.05
N SER A 74 -7.14 7.25 5.05
CA SER A 74 -7.96 7.04 6.25
C SER A 74 -7.17 6.44 7.42
N ARG A 75 -6.23 5.53 7.14
CA ARG A 75 -5.36 4.87 8.14
C ARG A 75 -4.31 5.84 8.67
N TRP A 76 -3.69 6.64 7.81
CA TRP A 76 -2.81 7.74 8.23
C TRP A 76 -3.53 8.77 9.08
N ASN A 77 -4.75 9.16 8.70
CA ASN A 77 -5.57 10.07 9.50
C ASN A 77 -5.98 9.47 10.85
N ALA A 78 -6.16 8.15 10.94
CA ALA A 78 -6.39 7.47 12.22
C ALA A 78 -5.12 7.45 13.09
N LEU A 79 -3.96 7.19 12.48
CA LEU A 79 -2.67 7.22 13.17
C LEU A 79 -2.38 8.62 13.73
N GLU A 80 -2.56 9.67 12.93
CA GLU A 80 -2.36 11.06 13.37
C GLU A 80 -3.36 11.53 14.42
N ARG A 81 -4.57 10.94 14.47
CA ARG A 81 -5.52 11.17 15.56
C ARG A 81 -5.04 10.48 16.84
N ALA A 82 -4.71 9.19 16.76
CA ALA A 82 -4.19 8.44 17.90
C ALA A 82 -2.92 9.08 18.48
N LYS A 83 -2.03 9.61 17.64
CA LYS A 83 -0.82 10.33 18.07
C LYS A 83 -1.13 11.60 18.87
N ARG A 84 -2.24 12.28 18.57
CA ARG A 84 -2.70 13.47 19.31
C ARG A 84 -3.46 13.13 20.58
N ASP A 85 -4.24 12.05 20.56
CA ASP A 85 -5.10 11.65 21.67
C ASP A 85 -4.32 10.94 22.79
N HIS A 86 -3.18 10.32 22.46
CA HIS A 86 -2.33 9.60 23.40
C HIS A 86 -1.06 10.39 23.74
N GLY A 87 -0.71 10.47 25.02
CA GLY A 87 0.44 11.25 25.49
C GLY A 87 1.80 10.69 25.03
N THR A 88 2.21 9.53 25.54
CA THR A 88 3.52 8.95 25.24
C THR A 88 3.41 7.93 24.12
N THR A 89 3.65 8.37 22.88
CA THR A 89 3.62 7.49 21.70
C THR A 89 4.91 7.58 20.91
N THR A 90 5.19 6.55 20.11
CA THR A 90 6.28 6.56 19.13
C THR A 90 5.87 5.79 17.89
N GLU A 91 6.51 6.12 16.79
CA GLU A 91 6.33 5.43 15.52
C GLU A 91 7.46 4.43 15.31
N ILE A 92 7.07 3.20 14.97
CA ILE A 92 7.99 2.16 14.54
C ILE A 92 7.59 1.68 13.14
N THR A 93 8.56 1.35 12.31
CA THR A 93 8.30 0.73 11.01
C THR A 93 8.60 -0.75 11.08
N VAL A 94 7.67 -1.59 10.62
CA VAL A 94 7.89 -3.04 10.51
C VAL A 94 8.70 -3.30 9.24
N LEU A 95 9.91 -3.83 9.39
CA LEU A 95 10.81 -4.16 8.27
C LEU A 95 10.55 -5.57 7.74
N SER A 96 10.38 -6.55 8.63
CA SER A 96 10.10 -7.94 8.27
C SER A 96 9.19 -8.61 9.30
N VAL A 97 8.54 -9.67 8.87
CA VAL A 97 7.79 -10.60 9.72
C VAL A 97 8.42 -11.97 9.50
N ASP A 98 9.20 -12.43 10.48
CA ASP A 98 10.13 -13.55 10.33
C ASP A 98 9.50 -14.89 10.74
N GLY A 99 8.51 -14.88 11.63
CA GLY A 99 7.80 -16.10 12.03
C GLY A 99 6.45 -15.82 12.67
N LEU A 100 5.40 -16.41 12.10
CA LEU A 100 4.03 -16.35 12.65
C LEU A 100 3.84 -17.47 13.69
N GLN A 101 3.35 -17.13 14.86
CA GLN A 101 3.01 -18.08 15.93
C GLN A 101 1.57 -17.81 16.41
N PRO A 102 0.91 -18.77 17.09
CA PRO A 102 -0.46 -18.59 17.56
C PRO A 102 -0.63 -17.42 18.53
N THR A 103 0.41 -17.10 19.29
CA THR A 103 0.41 -16.06 20.33
C THR A 103 0.97 -14.71 19.86
N GLY A 104 1.54 -14.66 18.66
CA GLY A 104 2.24 -13.47 18.19
C GLY A 104 3.15 -13.74 17.00
N SER A 105 4.05 -12.81 16.72
CA SER A 105 4.98 -12.92 15.61
C SER A 105 6.33 -12.31 15.93
N TRP A 106 7.38 -12.94 15.42
CA TRP A 106 8.71 -12.34 15.37
C TRP A 106 8.75 -11.35 14.22
N ILE A 107 9.15 -10.12 14.52
CA ILE A 107 9.24 -9.03 13.57
C ILE A 107 10.56 -8.29 13.74
N THR A 108 11.08 -7.72 12.66
CA THR A 108 12.16 -6.74 12.75
C THR A 108 11.55 -5.35 12.64
N ILE A 109 11.87 -4.47 13.58
CA ILE A 109 11.32 -3.11 13.64
C ILE A 109 12.43 -2.07 13.54
N LYS A 110 12.06 -0.91 13.02
CA LYS A 110 12.86 0.31 13.04
C LYS A 110 12.17 1.35 13.92
N TRP A 111 12.83 1.85 14.93
CA TRP A 111 12.38 3.01 15.69
C TRP A 111 12.58 4.26 14.85
N ASN A 112 11.49 4.87 14.38
CA ASN A 112 11.59 5.97 13.41
C ASN A 112 12.32 7.18 13.99
N HIS A 113 12.10 7.48 15.27
CA HIS A 113 12.74 8.62 15.93
C HIS A 113 14.24 8.42 16.21
N PHE A 114 14.65 7.17 16.46
CA PHE A 114 16.04 6.85 16.87
C PHE A 114 16.87 6.24 15.74
N ASP A 115 16.27 6.01 14.57
CA ASP A 115 16.86 5.27 13.45
C ASP A 115 17.42 3.89 13.83
N HIS A 116 16.93 3.31 14.93
CA HIS A 116 17.44 2.07 15.51
C HIS A 116 16.67 0.86 15.01
N VAL A 117 17.37 -0.16 14.52
CA VAL A 117 16.77 -1.42 14.06
C VAL A 117 17.02 -2.51 15.08
N GLN A 118 15.97 -3.24 15.44
CA GLN A 118 16.06 -4.36 16.39
C GLN A 118 15.00 -5.42 16.13
N ALA A 119 15.25 -6.61 16.66
CA ALA A 119 14.26 -7.67 16.72
C ALA A 119 13.19 -7.36 17.77
N ALA A 120 11.95 -7.67 17.44
CA ALA A 120 10.82 -7.54 18.35
C ALA A 120 9.88 -8.74 18.25
N TRP A 121 9.22 -9.01 19.37
CA TRP A 121 8.06 -9.88 19.44
C TRP A 121 6.83 -9.02 19.53
N ILE A 122 5.83 -9.27 18.67
CA ILE A 122 4.53 -8.64 18.76
C ILE A 122 3.47 -9.68 19.08
N GLU A 123 2.62 -9.42 20.07
CA GLU A 123 1.48 -10.28 20.35
C GLU A 123 0.50 -10.30 19.18
N ALA A 124 -0.32 -11.35 19.12
CA ALA A 124 -1.32 -11.50 18.08
C ALA A 124 -2.31 -10.32 18.13
N LEU A 125 -2.30 -9.50 17.07
CA LEU A 125 -3.23 -8.40 16.90
C LEU A 125 -4.54 -8.88 16.27
N SER A 126 -5.61 -8.12 16.48
CA SER A 126 -6.89 -8.32 15.79
C SER A 126 -6.80 -8.07 14.28
N GLU A 127 -5.87 -7.21 13.84
CA GLU A 127 -5.60 -6.93 12.45
C GLU A 127 -4.21 -7.47 12.03
N PRO A 128 -4.08 -8.04 10.82
CA PRO A 128 -2.80 -8.56 10.34
C PRO A 128 -1.79 -7.43 10.10
N ILE A 129 -0.55 -7.66 10.53
CA ILE A 129 0.58 -6.75 10.34
C ILE A 129 1.31 -7.10 9.04
N TRP A 130 1.79 -6.08 8.35
CA TRP A 130 2.45 -6.22 7.06
C TRP A 130 3.84 -5.58 7.06
N PRO A 131 4.83 -6.17 6.39
CA PRO A 131 6.11 -5.50 6.15
C PRO A 131 5.90 -4.14 5.48
N GLY A 132 6.65 -3.13 5.94
CA GLY A 132 6.56 -1.73 5.52
C GLY A 132 5.52 -0.90 6.27
N SER A 133 4.63 -1.49 7.07
CA SER A 133 3.64 -0.71 7.81
C SER A 133 4.30 0.08 8.96
N VAL A 134 3.79 1.30 9.18
CA VAL A 134 4.14 2.11 10.34
C VAL A 134 3.14 1.80 11.45
N LEU A 135 3.63 1.44 12.63
CA LEU A 135 2.83 1.24 13.84
C LEU A 135 3.06 2.41 14.78
N LEU A 136 1.99 2.93 15.34
CA LEU A 136 2.03 3.83 16.49
C LEU A 136 1.89 2.98 17.75
N ILE A 137 2.92 3.00 18.59
CA ILE A 137 2.94 2.24 19.85
C ILE A 137 3.11 3.16 21.05
N SER A 138 2.63 2.72 22.20
CA SER A 138 3.02 3.27 23.51
C SER A 138 4.26 2.51 24.03
N PRO A 139 5.46 3.13 24.05
CA PRO A 139 6.68 2.46 24.50
C PRO A 139 6.53 1.88 25.91
N ASP A 140 7.12 0.71 26.16
CA ASP A 140 7.14 0.12 27.49
C ASP A 140 8.28 0.68 28.34
N PRO A 141 7.99 1.49 29.39
CA PRO A 141 9.03 2.03 30.25
C PRO A 141 9.74 0.94 31.07
N ALA A 142 9.21 -0.29 31.14
CA ALA A 142 9.94 -1.41 31.72
C ALA A 142 11.07 -1.93 30.81
N GLN A 143 10.96 -1.73 29.50
CA GLN A 143 11.90 -2.25 28.50
C GLN A 143 12.84 -1.19 27.94
N VAL A 144 12.35 0.04 27.75
CA VAL A 144 13.13 1.16 27.19
C VAL A 144 13.12 2.32 28.17
N ARG A 145 14.30 2.69 28.66
CA ARG A 145 14.50 3.81 29.59
C ARG A 145 15.65 4.70 29.12
N PRO A 146 15.56 6.02 29.30
CA PRO A 146 16.69 6.91 29.04
C PRO A 146 17.94 6.46 29.80
N GLY A 147 19.08 6.40 29.11
CA GLY A 147 20.37 6.00 29.68
C GLY A 147 20.56 4.50 29.92
N SER A 148 19.57 3.66 29.66
CA SER A 148 19.71 2.20 29.68
C SER A 148 20.05 1.67 28.28
N PRO A 149 20.80 0.56 28.16
CA PRO A 149 21.01 -0.08 26.86
C PRO A 149 19.68 -0.59 26.29
N TRP A 150 19.60 -0.66 24.96
CA TRP A 150 18.46 -1.26 24.28
C TRP A 150 18.33 -2.75 24.63
N PRO A 151 17.11 -3.26 24.85
CA PRO A 151 16.91 -4.68 25.07
C PRO A 151 17.25 -5.44 23.78
N ALA A 152 17.83 -6.64 23.92
CA ALA A 152 18.15 -7.49 22.77
C ALA A 152 16.90 -7.87 21.96
N THR A 153 15.75 -7.94 22.62
CA THR A 153 14.45 -8.18 22.00
C THR A 153 13.42 -7.30 22.68
N TYR A 154 12.66 -6.55 21.89
CA TYR A 154 11.56 -5.74 22.39
C TYR A 154 10.23 -6.46 22.27
N ARG A 155 9.41 -6.40 23.31
CA ARG A 155 8.08 -7.02 23.34
C ARG A 155 7.02 -5.96 23.21
N ILE A 156 6.18 -6.13 22.20
CA ILE A 156 5.02 -5.29 21.90
C ILE A 156 3.78 -6.07 22.26
N THR A 157 3.10 -5.65 23.33
CA THR A 157 1.80 -6.19 23.68
C THR A 157 0.72 -5.60 22.79
N GLY A 158 -0.35 -6.36 22.54
CA GLY A 158 -1.37 -5.96 21.58
C GLY A 158 -2.12 -4.68 21.97
N ASP A 159 -2.31 -4.47 23.27
CA ASP A 159 -2.93 -3.30 23.89
C ASP A 159 -2.10 -2.00 23.73
N ARG A 160 -0.80 -2.13 23.48
CA ARG A 160 0.11 -1.00 23.27
C ARG A 160 0.24 -0.58 21.82
N VAL A 161 -0.36 -1.32 20.88
CA VAL A 161 -0.46 -0.92 19.47
C VAL A 161 -1.72 -0.08 19.31
N LEU A 162 -1.52 1.23 19.13
CA LEU A 162 -2.61 2.20 19.12
C LEU A 162 -3.22 2.37 17.73
N ALA A 163 -2.37 2.39 16.70
CA ALA A 163 -2.78 2.54 15.32
C ALA A 163 -1.71 2.01 14.38
N TRP A 164 -2.08 1.82 13.11
CA TRP A 164 -1.13 1.52 12.05
C TRP A 164 -1.51 2.21 10.74
N ALA A 165 -0.50 2.43 9.90
CA ALA A 165 -0.65 2.98 8.57
C ALA A 165 0.20 2.20 7.55
N PRO A 166 -0.27 2.07 6.30
CA PRO A 166 0.46 1.39 5.23
C PRO A 166 1.62 2.23 4.70
N LEU A 167 2.58 1.57 4.04
CA LEU A 167 3.69 2.23 3.34
C LEU A 167 3.15 3.04 2.14
N VAL A 168 3.55 4.31 2.01
CA VAL A 168 3.09 5.25 0.97
C VAL A 168 3.98 5.26 -0.27
#